data_AF-A0A7Z9KFM1-F1
#
_entry.id   AF-A0A7Z9KFM1-F1
#
_cell.length_a   1.000
_cell.length_b   1.000
_cell.length_c   1.000
_cell.angle_alpha   90.00
_cell.angle_beta   90.00
_cell.angle_gamma   90.00
#
_symmetry.space_group_name_H-M   'P 1'
#
loop_
_entity.id
_entity.type
_entity.pdbx_description
1 polymer ?
#
loop_
_entity_poly.entity_id
_entity_poly.type
_entity_poly.pdbx_seq_one_letter_code
_entity_poly.pdbx_strand_id
1 'polypeptide(L)' 'MTTYTILYWQEIPSLVEATDGESTSKAQLSDRFQDLIDRTAMRRNLAGTDAYIEGF' A
#
# COMPACT_ATOMS: atom_id res chain seq x y z
N MET A 1 -23.11 -9.06 -8.28
CA MET A 1 -22.62 -7.67 -8.46
C MET A 1 -21.17 -7.70 -8.06
N THR A 2 -20.28 -7.57 -9.04
CA THR A 2 -18.84 -7.66 -8.83
C THR A 2 -18.33 -6.35 -8.28
N THR A 3 -17.61 -6.40 -7.17
CA THR A 3 -16.96 -5.22 -6.56
C THR A 3 -15.45 -5.38 -6.67
N TYR A 4 -14.75 -4.27 -6.87
CA TYR A 4 -13.29 -4.24 -6.80
C TYR A 4 -12.88 -3.15 -5.82
N THR A 5 -11.83 -3.45 -5.06
CA THR A 5 -11.23 -2.58 -4.06
C THR A 5 -9.75 -2.48 -4.37
N ILE A 6 -9.23 -1.27 -4.44
CA ILE A 6 -7.79 -1.03 -4.63
C ILE A 6 -7.23 -0.72 -3.25
N LEU A 7 -6.24 -1.50 -2.81
CA LEU A 7 -5.55 -1.26 -1.55
C LEU A 7 -4.36 -0.33 -1.79
N TYR A 8 -4.28 0.72 -1.00
CA TYR A 8 -3.22 1.71 -1.05
C TYR A 8 -2.30 1.60 0.17
N TRP A 9 -1.00 1.65 -0.07
CA TRP A 9 0.00 1.94 0.93
C TRP A 9 0.31 3.43 0.85
N GLN A 10 -0.16 4.19 1.84
CA GLN A 10 -0.19 5.65 1.78
C GLN A 10 -0.87 6.16 0.50
N GLU A 11 -0.11 6.70 -0.44
CA GLU A 11 -0.61 7.25 -1.71
C GLU A 11 -0.32 6.33 -2.91
N ILE A 12 0.25 5.14 -2.65
CA ILE A 12 0.75 4.23 -3.68
C ILE A 12 -0.10 2.96 -3.67
N PRO A 13 -0.76 2.59 -4.78
CA PRO A 13 -1.54 1.37 -4.80
C PRO A 13 -0.62 0.14 -4.76
N SER A 14 -0.99 -0.87 -3.98
CA SER A 14 -0.18 -2.09 -3.77
C SER A 14 -0.80 -3.31 -4.44
N LEU A 15 -2.10 -3.51 -4.25
CA LEU A 15 -2.83 -4.64 -4.82
C LEU A 15 -4.30 -4.30 -5.06
N VAL A 16 -4.92 -5.04 -5.98
CA VAL A 16 -6.35 -4.96 -6.28
C VAL A 16 -7.00 -6.24 -5.79
N GLU A 17 -8.09 -6.08 -5.03
CA GLU A 17 -8.95 -7.18 -4.59
C GLU A 17 -10.28 -7.06 -5.33
N ALA A 18 -10.70 -8.13 -6.00
CA ALA A 18 -12.00 -8.22 -6.65
C ALA A 18 -12.83 -9.30 -5.96
N THR A 19 -14.07 -8.96 -5.63
CA THR A 19 -15.03 -9.87 -5.00
C THR A 19 -16.23 -10.03 -5.92
N ASP A 20 -16.50 -11.28 -6.29
CA ASP A 20 -17.67 -11.68 -7.06
C ASP A 20 -18.46 -12.74 -6.28
N GLY A 21 -19.51 -12.29 -5.57
CA GLY A 21 -20.28 -13.17 -4.70
C GLY A 21 -19.42 -13.77 -3.58
N GLU A 22 -19.22 -15.08 -3.62
CA GLU A 22 -18.40 -15.84 -2.67
C GLU A 22 -16.92 -15.96 -3.11
N SER A 23 -16.60 -15.53 -4.33
CA SER A 23 -15.24 -15.60 -4.87
C SER A 23 -14.48 -14.30 -4.62
N THR A 24 -13.28 -14.40 -4.03
CA THR A 24 -12.36 -13.26 -3.88
C THR A 24 -11.06 -13.55 -4.62
N SER A 25 -10.67 -12.65 -5.51
CA SER A 25 -9.40 -12.69 -6.24
C SER A 25 -8.54 -11.50 -5.84
N LYS A 26 -7.25 -11.76 -5.58
CA LYS A 26 -6.28 -10.71 -5.27
C LYS A 26 -5.19 -10.71 -6.33
N ALA A 27 -4.92 -9.54 -6.88
CA ALA A 27 -3.86 -9.33 -7.86
C ALA A 27 -2.92 -8.25 -7.34
N GLN A 28 -1.65 -8.61 -7.11
CA GLN A 28 -0.61 -7.63 -6.83
C GLN A 28 -0.36 -6.78 -8.07
N LEU A 29 -0.14 -5.49 -7.89
CA LEU A 29 0.27 -4.62 -8.98
C LEU A 29 1.71 -4.94 -9.42
N SER A 30 2.06 -4.51 -10.63
CA SER A 30 3.39 -4.75 -11.22
C SER A 30 4.52 -4.35 -10.28
N ASP A 31 5.67 -5.00 -10.45
CA ASP A 31 6.90 -4.80 -9.67
C ASP A 31 7.32 -3.33 -9.50
N ARG A 32 6.99 -2.47 -10.47
CA ARG A 32 7.23 -1.02 -10.41
C ARG A 32 6.55 -0.34 -9.21
N PHE A 33 5.37 -0.80 -8.81
CA PHE A 33 4.67 -0.29 -7.63
C PHE A 33 5.36 -0.76 -6.34
N GLN A 34 5.85 -2.00 -6.32
CA GLN A 34 6.61 -2.52 -5.19
C GLN A 34 7.94 -1.78 -5.02
N ASP A 35 8.70 -1.52 -6.09
CA ASP A 35 9.91 -0.68 -6.06
C ASP A 35 9.61 0.74 -5.56
N LEU A 36 8.48 1.33 -5.97
CA LEU A 36 8.10 2.66 -5.53
C LEU A 36 7.67 2.68 -4.05
N ILE A 37 7.00 1.64 -3.56
CA ILE A 37 6.71 1.44 -2.14
C ILE A 37 8.01 1.28 -1.37
N ASP A 38 8.92 0.42 -1.81
CA ASP A 38 10.23 0.20 -1.16
C ASP A 38 11.02 1.51 -1.06
N ARG A 39 11.19 2.24 -2.17
CA ARG A 39 11.89 3.54 -2.18
C ARG A 39 11.23 4.56 -1.27
N THR A 40 9.90 4.61 -1.25
CA THR A 40 9.16 5.54 -0.40
C THR A 40 9.24 5.13 1.07
N ALA A 41 9.17 3.83 1.36
CA ALA A 41 9.34 3.27 2.69
C ALA A 41 10.75 3.52 3.21
N MET A 42 11.79 3.32 2.39
CA MET A 42 13.17 3.63 2.74
C MET A 42 13.36 5.14 3.02
N ARG A 43 12.83 6.00 2.14
CA ARG A 43 12.86 7.46 2.36
C ARG A 43 12.10 7.88 3.61
N ARG A 44 10.93 7.29 3.87
CA ARG A 44 10.12 7.58 5.06
C ARG A 44 10.65 6.92 6.32
N ASN A 45 11.37 5.80 6.26
CA ASN A 45 12.03 5.19 7.40
C ASN A 45 13.20 6.07 7.85
N LEU A 46 13.92 6.67 6.88
CA LEU A 46 14.91 7.73 7.13
C LEU A 46 14.28 9.04 7.63
N ALA A 47 13.07 9.39 7.20
CA ALA A 47 12.35 10.60 7.65
C ALA A 47 11.52 10.39 8.93
N GLY A 48 11.24 9.15 9.31
CA GLY A 48 10.31 8.77 10.38
C GLY A 48 11.00 8.60 11.74
N THR A 49 12.32 8.77 11.81
CA THR A 49 13.05 8.77 13.08
C THR A 49 13.01 10.11 13.80
N ASP A 50 12.45 11.18 13.19
CA ASP A 50 12.49 12.54 13.74
C ASP A 50 11.18 13.00 14.43
N ALA A 51 10.06 12.27 14.29
CA ALA A 51 8.74 12.78 14.64
C ALA A 51 8.06 12.18 15.90
N TYR A 52 8.83 11.68 16.87
CA TYR A 52 8.26 11.11 18.11
C TYR A 52 8.94 11.58 19.41
N ILE A 53 9.43 12.82 19.48
CA ILE A 53 9.84 13.44 20.75
C ILE A 53 9.24 14.85 20.90
N GLU A 54 7.93 14.96 21.05
CA GLU A 54 7.25 16.09 21.73
C GLU A 54 5.93 15.53 22.26
N GLY A 55 5.57 15.51 23.53
CA GLY A 55 6.13 15.92 24.81
C GLY A 55 5.06 15.55 25.85
N PHE A 56 5.47 15.07 27.01
CA PHE A 56 4.61 14.81 28.17
C PHE A 56 4.01 16.11 28.73
#